data_AF-A0A1C7MJK6-F1
#
_entry.id   AF-A0A1C7MJK6-F1
#
_cell.length_a   1.000
_cell.length_b   1.000
_cell.length_c   1.000
_cell.angle_alpha   90.00
_cell.angle_beta   90.00
_cell.angle_gamma   90.00
#
_symmetry.space_group_name_H-M   'P 1'
#
loop_
_entity.id
_entity.type
_entity.pdbx_description
1 polymer ?
#
loop_
_entity_poly.entity_id
_entity_poly.type
_entity_poly.pdbx_seq_one_letter_code
_entity_poly.pdbx_strand_id
1 'polypeptide(L)'
;MLRCLQGCAGTPLLLPSLRMDTSDFAVLCAALAGLYALPVANDIAWHKVFNALASISRTPAAAALASTLPKPRFSLLDSCVGLPSAEGVDGVFETPFSLLADLVEGHKVSGFVLCPASVYHELAAAGAPLMLEHLAHMPADVVLDLAGITYSNSLIYSPDVASTVRTDITLNASGEKYAYTFTISSYTTGGKRQPYCTGVFDVRGSSERASKLTLASTMVQRRRQAVLNSCAAEIFYTCTAYDLVFSRIVAYSPIFHSMKSIAI
;
A
#
# COMPACT_ATOMS: atom_id res chain seq x y z
N MET A 1 50.62 18.95 -11.94
CA MET A 1 49.93 19.83 -12.92
C MET A 1 48.64 20.32 -12.27
N LEU A 2 48.56 21.60 -11.88
CA LEU A 2 47.30 22.21 -11.46
C LEU A 2 46.43 22.41 -12.70
N ARG A 3 45.35 21.63 -12.84
CA ARG A 3 44.32 21.88 -13.84
C ARG A 3 43.44 23.03 -13.33
N CYS A 4 43.34 24.12 -14.09
CA CYS A 4 42.42 25.19 -13.79
C CYS A 4 40.99 24.70 -14.08
N LEU A 5 40.12 24.69 -13.07
CA LEU A 5 38.71 24.35 -13.24
C LEU A 5 38.03 25.49 -14.01
N GLN A 6 37.49 25.18 -15.18
CA GLN A 6 36.80 26.16 -16.03
C GLN A 6 35.30 26.15 -15.73
N GLY A 7 34.72 27.33 -15.57
CA GLY A 7 33.27 27.52 -15.48
C GLY A 7 32.59 27.46 -16.85
N CYS A 8 31.28 27.71 -16.88
CA CYS A 8 30.54 27.85 -18.14
C CYS A 8 31.16 29.01 -18.96
N ALA A 9 31.55 28.72 -20.20
CA ALA A 9 32.23 29.61 -21.15
C ALA A 9 33.75 29.80 -20.98
N GLY A 10 34.47 28.87 -20.32
CA GLY A 10 35.94 28.84 -20.35
C GLY A 10 36.64 29.86 -19.44
N THR A 11 35.88 30.60 -18.64
CA THR A 11 36.40 31.48 -17.60
C THR A 11 36.87 30.66 -16.39
N PRO A 12 37.94 31.08 -15.69
CA PRO A 12 38.40 30.37 -14.50
C PRO A 12 37.34 30.45 -13.39
N LEU A 13 37.02 29.30 -12.80
CA LEU A 13 36.07 29.23 -11.69
C LEU A 13 36.71 29.79 -10.42
N LEU A 14 36.18 30.90 -9.91
CA LEU A 14 36.59 31.47 -8.63
C LEU A 14 35.67 30.95 -7.52
N LEU A 15 36.25 30.17 -6.61
CA LEU A 15 35.54 29.66 -5.43
C LEU A 15 35.99 30.45 -4.20
N PRO A 16 35.07 31.13 -3.50
CA PRO A 16 35.40 31.79 -2.25
C PRO A 16 35.66 30.72 -1.18
N SER A 17 36.85 30.72 -0.58
CA SER A 17 37.17 29.83 0.54
C SER A 17 36.73 30.41 1.89
N LEU A 18 36.73 31.74 2.02
CA LEU A 18 36.34 32.49 3.21
C LEU A 18 35.69 33.82 2.82
N ARG A 19 34.76 34.31 3.64
CA ARG A 19 34.17 35.65 3.50
C ARG A 19 34.13 36.32 4.87
N MET A 20 34.45 37.61 4.89
CA MET A 20 34.29 38.44 6.08
C MET A 20 32.81 38.44 6.50
N ASP A 21 32.56 38.36 7.80
CA ASP A 21 31.22 38.38 8.43
C ASP A 21 30.28 37.22 8.05
N THR A 22 30.81 36.11 7.51
CA THR A 22 30.05 34.88 7.24
C THR A 22 30.75 33.70 7.89
N SER A 23 30.02 32.74 8.46
CA SER A 23 30.67 31.57 9.08
C SER A 23 31.49 30.81 8.04
N ASP A 24 32.75 30.49 8.37
CA ASP A 24 33.67 29.74 7.51
C ASP A 24 33.04 28.45 6.98
N PHE A 25 32.30 27.75 7.84
CA PHE A 25 31.59 26.53 7.49
C PHE A 25 30.50 26.76 6.42
N ALA A 26 29.69 27.82 6.57
CA ALA A 26 28.67 28.16 5.57
C ALA A 26 29.30 28.57 4.22
N VAL A 27 30.41 29.31 4.23
CA VAL A 27 31.12 29.70 3.01
C VAL A 27 31.70 28.47 2.31
N LEU A 28 32.30 27.56 3.07
CA LEU A 28 32.83 26.30 2.55
C LEU A 28 31.71 25.40 1.98
N CYS A 29 30.60 25.23 2.70
CA CYS A 29 29.46 24.45 2.23
C CYS A 29 28.85 25.04 0.95
N ALA A 30 28.68 26.37 0.88
CA ALA A 30 28.18 27.04 -0.32
C ALA A 30 29.14 26.88 -1.51
N ALA A 31 30.45 26.99 -1.28
CA ALA A 31 31.46 26.79 -2.31
C ALA A 31 31.45 25.34 -2.82
N LEU A 32 31.39 24.34 -1.93
CA LEU A 32 31.31 22.92 -2.29
C LEU A 32 30.00 22.57 -3.02
N ALA A 33 28.87 23.13 -2.58
CA ALA A 33 27.58 22.93 -3.23
C ALA A 33 27.56 23.53 -4.65
N GLY A 34 28.12 24.73 -4.83
CA GLY A 34 28.30 25.34 -6.15
C GLY A 34 29.19 24.48 -7.06
N LEU A 35 30.23 23.88 -6.50
CA LEU A 35 31.16 23.01 -7.22
C LEU A 35 30.50 21.67 -7.63
N TYR A 36 29.65 21.11 -6.76
CA TYR A 36 28.87 19.90 -7.04
C TYR A 36 27.83 20.09 -8.14
N ALA A 37 27.28 21.30 -8.27
CA ALA A 37 26.30 21.65 -9.29
C ALA A 37 26.91 21.91 -10.69
N LEU A 38 28.25 21.97 -10.81
CA LEU A 38 28.93 22.23 -12.08
C LEU A 38 29.19 20.92 -12.84
N PRO A 39 29.28 20.97 -14.19
CA PRO A 39 29.62 19.80 -15.00
C PRO A 39 30.95 19.12 -14.62
N VAL A 40 31.87 19.89 -14.04
CA VAL A 40 33.18 19.40 -13.55
C VAL A 40 33.08 18.53 -12.29
N ALA A 41 31.90 18.45 -11.66
CA ALA A 41 31.68 17.61 -10.49
C ALA A 41 31.99 16.13 -10.75
N ASN A 42 31.83 15.64 -11.98
CA ASN A 42 32.15 14.26 -12.35
C ASN A 42 33.66 13.95 -12.35
N ASP A 43 34.52 14.98 -12.47
CA ASP A 43 35.97 14.83 -12.46
C ASP A 43 36.57 14.87 -11.05
N ILE A 44 35.75 15.15 -10.05
CA ILE A 44 36.18 15.31 -8.67
C ILE A 44 35.91 14.02 -7.91
N ALA A 45 36.95 13.49 -7.28
CA ALA A 45 36.86 12.33 -6.41
C ALA A 45 36.17 12.71 -5.07
N TRP A 46 34.88 13.00 -5.11
CA TRP A 46 34.08 13.44 -3.94
C TRP A 46 34.19 12.50 -2.74
N HIS A 47 34.32 11.20 -2.99
CA HIS A 47 34.57 10.20 -1.95
C HIS A 47 35.85 10.47 -1.14
N LYS A 48 36.87 11.11 -1.73
CA LYS A 48 38.10 11.50 -1.04
C LYS A 48 37.94 12.81 -0.25
N VAL A 49 37.10 13.73 -0.73
CA VAL A 49 36.84 15.03 -0.09
C VAL A 49 36.25 14.83 1.31
N PHE A 50 35.40 13.83 1.49
CA PHE A 50 34.72 13.53 2.75
C PHE A 50 35.28 12.32 3.50
N ASN A 51 36.38 11.72 3.03
CA ASN A 51 36.96 10.53 3.67
C ASN A 51 37.41 10.80 5.12
N ALA A 52 37.85 12.02 5.42
CA ALA A 52 38.19 12.41 6.79
C ALA A 52 36.95 12.51 7.70
N LEU A 53 35.78 12.85 7.14
CA LEU A 53 34.50 12.92 7.87
C LEU A 53 33.89 11.54 8.14
N ALA A 54 34.27 10.51 7.38
CA ALA A 54 33.81 9.14 7.59
C ALA A 54 34.20 8.59 8.98
N SER A 55 35.22 9.18 9.63
CA SER A 55 35.62 8.83 10.99
C SER A 55 34.79 9.50 12.10
N ILE A 56 33.93 10.48 11.77
CA ILE A 56 33.22 11.33 12.74
C ILE A 56 31.71 11.02 12.87
N SER A 57 31.13 10.09 12.10
CA SER A 57 29.69 9.80 12.17
C SER A 57 29.34 8.34 12.52
N ARG A 58 29.69 7.95 13.74
CA ARG A 58 28.80 7.09 14.55
C ARG A 58 28.06 7.98 15.56
N THR A 59 27.14 8.78 15.03
CA THR A 59 26.09 9.46 15.79
C THR A 59 24.76 9.27 15.06
N PRO A 60 23.68 8.87 15.75
CA PRO A 60 22.45 8.37 15.16
C PRO A 60 21.51 9.53 14.77
N ALA A 61 21.92 10.39 13.83
CA ALA A 61 21.14 11.58 13.48
C ALA A 61 20.81 11.74 11.98
N ALA A 62 21.44 10.97 11.07
CA ALA A 62 21.11 11.01 9.64
C ALA A 62 20.09 9.95 9.19
N ALA A 63 19.73 9.01 10.08
CA ALA A 63 18.58 8.10 9.87
C ALA A 63 17.24 8.71 10.33
N ALA A 64 17.25 9.92 10.90
CA ALA A 64 16.07 10.57 11.47
C ALA A 64 15.32 11.51 10.51
N LEU A 65 15.68 11.55 9.22
CA LEU A 65 14.94 12.30 8.18
C LEU A 65 14.30 11.40 7.11
N ALA A 66 14.40 10.08 7.24
CA ALA A 66 13.35 9.25 6.69
C ALA A 66 12.11 9.58 7.53
N SER A 67 11.13 10.27 6.94
CA SER A 67 9.77 10.27 7.46
C SER A 67 9.35 8.81 7.56
N THR A 68 9.62 8.15 8.68
CA THR A 68 9.05 6.84 8.96
C THR A 68 7.60 7.12 9.25
N LEU A 69 6.82 7.14 8.17
CA LEU A 69 5.37 7.15 8.25
C LEU A 69 4.96 6.06 9.24
N PRO A 70 4.01 6.34 10.13
CA PRO A 70 3.65 5.42 11.19
C PRO A 70 3.27 4.06 10.58
N LYS A 71 3.74 2.98 11.21
CA LYS A 71 3.34 1.63 10.81
C LYS A 71 1.80 1.54 10.81
N PRO A 72 1.17 1.07 9.73
CA PRO A 72 -0.27 0.87 9.70
C PRO A 72 -0.74 -0.01 10.85
N ARG A 73 -1.90 0.30 11.44
CA ARG A 73 -2.50 -0.50 12.52
C ARG A 73 -3.09 -1.83 12.06
N PHE A 74 -3.25 -2.01 10.75
CA PHE A 74 -3.83 -3.20 10.14
C PHE A 74 -2.73 -4.15 9.68
N SER A 75 -2.81 -5.43 10.07
CA SER A 75 -1.73 -6.41 9.85
C SER A 75 -1.47 -6.74 8.38
N LEU A 76 -2.46 -6.54 7.48
CA LEU A 76 -2.27 -6.75 6.05
C LEU A 76 -1.49 -5.62 5.37
N LEU A 77 -1.25 -4.49 6.04
CA LEU A 77 -0.46 -3.37 5.54
C LEU A 77 0.84 -3.31 6.33
N ASP A 78 1.99 -3.57 5.69
CA ASP A 78 3.27 -3.61 6.41
C ASP A 78 3.85 -2.22 6.62
N SER A 79 3.83 -1.39 5.58
CA SER A 79 4.39 -0.05 5.58
C SER A 79 3.50 0.95 4.87
N CYS A 80 3.55 2.21 5.32
CA CYS A 80 3.02 3.35 4.59
C CYS A 80 4.19 4.05 3.91
N VAL A 81 4.09 4.22 2.59
CA VAL A 81 5.13 4.82 1.74
C VAL A 81 4.75 6.26 1.34
N GLY A 82 3.46 6.55 1.30
CA GLY A 82 2.92 7.88 1.03
C GLY A 82 1.60 8.09 1.73
N LEU A 83 1.42 9.27 2.32
CA LEU A 83 0.13 9.77 2.79
C LEU A 83 -0.34 10.87 1.86
N PRO A 84 -1.67 11.04 1.71
CA PRO A 84 -2.22 12.04 0.83
C PRO A 84 -1.90 13.43 1.35
N SER A 85 -1.28 14.23 0.50
CA SER A 85 -0.98 15.64 0.77
C SER A 85 -1.87 16.53 -0.09
N ALA A 86 -1.97 17.81 0.29
CA ALA A 86 -2.68 18.84 -0.48
C ALA A 86 -2.12 19.01 -1.91
N GLU A 87 -0.94 18.45 -2.19
CA GLU A 87 -0.28 18.47 -3.51
C GLU A 87 -0.72 17.31 -4.43
N GLY A 88 -1.69 16.49 -4.00
CA GLY A 88 -2.27 15.41 -4.81
C GLY A 88 -1.49 14.10 -4.75
N VAL A 89 -0.75 13.85 -3.65
CA VAL A 89 -0.09 12.56 -3.44
C VAL A 89 -1.15 11.51 -3.09
N ASP A 90 -1.03 10.32 -3.67
CA ASP A 90 -1.89 9.18 -3.33
C ASP A 90 -1.45 8.56 -1.99
N GLY A 91 -2.41 7.98 -1.28
CA GLY A 91 -2.13 7.03 -0.22
C GLY A 91 -1.47 5.79 -0.76
N VAL A 92 -0.25 5.48 -0.31
CA VAL A 92 0.49 4.31 -0.79
C VAL A 92 0.89 3.44 0.39
N PHE A 93 0.45 2.18 0.33
CA PHE A 93 0.82 1.15 1.29
C PHE A 93 1.49 -0.02 0.59
N GLU A 94 2.47 -0.60 1.25
CA GLU A 94 3.22 -1.74 0.73
C GLU A 94 3.25 -2.88 1.75
N THR A 95 3.11 -4.09 1.23
CA THR A 95 3.12 -5.34 1.99
C THR A 95 3.98 -6.35 1.23
N PRO A 96 5.08 -6.83 1.81
CA PRO A 96 5.82 -7.96 1.23
C PRO A 96 4.88 -9.14 1.03
N PHE A 97 4.94 -9.77 -0.15
CA PHE A 97 4.02 -10.86 -0.47
C PHE A 97 4.09 -12.00 0.54
N SER A 98 5.27 -12.26 1.10
CA SER A 98 5.49 -13.29 2.13
C SER A 98 4.54 -13.17 3.33
N LEU A 99 4.05 -11.97 3.66
CA LEU A 99 3.08 -11.77 4.74
C LEU A 99 1.65 -12.17 4.36
N LEU A 100 1.38 -12.32 3.06
CA LEU A 100 0.09 -12.76 2.51
C LEU A 100 0.13 -14.24 2.10
N ALA A 101 1.29 -14.89 2.14
CA ALA A 101 1.51 -16.24 1.60
C ALA A 101 0.50 -17.25 2.16
N ASP A 102 0.32 -17.32 3.48
CA ASP A 102 -0.61 -18.27 4.12
C ASP A 102 -2.06 -18.09 3.64
N LEU A 103 -2.49 -16.83 3.45
CA LEU A 103 -3.84 -16.50 2.96
C LEU A 103 -4.01 -16.90 1.49
N VAL A 104 -2.96 -16.72 0.69
CA VAL A 104 -3.00 -17.00 -0.75
C VAL A 104 -2.87 -18.50 -1.01
N GLU A 105 -1.89 -19.17 -0.41
CA GLU A 105 -1.70 -20.63 -0.49
C GLU A 105 -2.89 -21.42 0.05
N GLY A 106 -3.59 -20.83 1.03
CA GLY A 106 -4.80 -21.38 1.59
C GLY A 106 -6.02 -21.36 0.65
N HIS A 107 -5.89 -20.78 -0.54
CA HIS A 107 -6.96 -20.66 -1.53
C HIS A 107 -6.50 -21.21 -2.89
N LYS A 108 -6.76 -22.51 -3.12
CA LYS A 108 -6.36 -23.19 -4.36
C LYS A 108 -7.56 -23.41 -5.27
N VAL A 109 -7.57 -22.77 -6.42
CA VAL A 109 -8.63 -22.93 -7.44
C VAL A 109 -8.12 -23.85 -8.53
N SER A 110 -8.77 -25.01 -8.72
CA SER A 110 -8.33 -26.02 -9.69
C SER A 110 -6.82 -26.37 -9.60
N GLY A 111 -6.28 -26.39 -8.38
CA GLY A 111 -4.86 -26.66 -8.10
C GLY A 111 -3.92 -25.46 -8.13
N PHE A 112 -4.38 -24.29 -8.59
CA PHE A 112 -3.58 -23.05 -8.63
C PHE A 112 -3.78 -22.22 -7.37
N VAL A 113 -2.68 -21.76 -6.78
CA VAL A 113 -2.67 -20.84 -5.63
C VAL A 113 -3.00 -19.43 -6.13
N LEU A 114 -4.23 -18.99 -5.93
CA LEU A 114 -4.73 -17.70 -6.39
C LEU A 114 -5.05 -16.81 -5.20
N CYS A 115 -4.62 -15.55 -5.23
CA CYS A 115 -5.00 -14.60 -4.20
C CYS A 115 -6.53 -14.45 -4.16
N PRO A 116 -7.17 -14.74 -3.02
CA PRO A 116 -8.63 -14.66 -2.91
C PRO A 116 -9.10 -13.21 -2.98
N ALA A 117 -10.30 -13.01 -3.54
CA ALA A 117 -10.96 -11.71 -3.66
C ALA A 117 -10.95 -10.90 -2.34
N SER A 118 -11.20 -11.58 -1.22
CA SER A 118 -11.24 -10.99 0.11
C SER A 118 -9.92 -10.34 0.54
N VAL A 119 -8.76 -10.84 0.08
CA VAL A 119 -7.46 -10.23 0.43
C VAL A 119 -7.30 -8.87 -0.24
N TYR A 120 -7.71 -8.72 -1.51
CA TYR A 120 -7.68 -7.41 -2.16
C TYR A 120 -8.62 -6.41 -1.49
N HIS A 121 -9.81 -6.86 -1.10
CA HIS A 121 -10.78 -6.02 -0.39
C HIS A 121 -10.24 -5.57 0.96
N GLU A 122 -9.64 -6.47 1.72
CA GLU A 122 -9.09 -6.16 3.04
C GLU A 122 -7.90 -5.21 2.94
N LEU A 123 -6.99 -5.39 1.98
CA LEU A 123 -5.90 -4.45 1.72
C LEU A 123 -6.42 -3.03 1.47
N ALA A 124 -7.42 -2.91 0.60
CA ALA A 124 -8.04 -1.63 0.28
C ALA A 124 -8.80 -1.04 1.49
N ALA A 125 -9.59 -1.87 2.19
CA ALA A 125 -10.41 -1.46 3.33
C ALA A 125 -9.59 -1.17 4.59
N ALA A 126 -8.37 -1.71 4.70
CA ALA A 126 -7.40 -1.34 5.73
C ALA A 126 -6.75 0.02 5.44
N GLY A 127 -6.47 0.33 4.17
CA GLY A 127 -5.80 1.57 3.79
C GLY A 127 -6.74 2.77 3.82
N ALA A 128 -7.98 2.63 3.36
CA ALA A 128 -8.89 3.75 3.17
C ALA A 128 -9.26 4.50 4.48
N PRO A 129 -9.51 3.83 5.62
CA PRO A 129 -9.71 4.51 6.90
C PRO A 129 -8.50 5.32 7.35
N LEU A 130 -7.28 4.83 7.10
CA LEU A 130 -6.05 5.56 7.43
C LEU A 130 -5.93 6.86 6.63
N MET A 131 -6.42 6.86 5.38
CA MET A 131 -6.47 8.07 4.55
C MET A 131 -7.46 9.08 5.09
N LEU A 132 -8.66 8.62 5.44
CA LEU A 132 -9.73 9.46 5.93
C LEU A 132 -9.39 10.05 7.31
N GLU A 133 -8.73 9.28 8.17
CA GLU A 133 -8.16 9.73 9.46
C GLU A 133 -7.09 10.80 9.25
N HIS A 134 -6.14 10.56 8.34
CA HIS A 134 -5.03 11.49 8.08
C HIS A 134 -5.51 12.86 7.58
N LEU A 135 -6.51 12.85 6.70
CA LEU A 135 -7.09 14.08 6.16
C LEU A 135 -7.97 14.83 7.18
N ALA A 136 -8.13 14.33 8.42
CA ALA A 136 -9.05 14.87 9.44
C ALA A 136 -10.51 14.95 8.98
N HIS A 137 -10.89 14.08 8.03
CA HIS A 137 -12.24 14.00 7.45
C HIS A 137 -13.01 12.77 7.98
N MET A 138 -12.68 12.23 9.15
CA MET A 138 -13.45 11.17 9.81
C MET A 138 -14.46 11.75 10.81
N PRO A 139 -15.73 12.00 10.44
CA PRO A 139 -16.79 12.03 11.42
C PRO A 139 -16.86 10.67 12.12
N ALA A 140 -17.17 10.66 13.42
CA ALA A 140 -17.24 9.43 14.21
C ALA A 140 -18.30 8.41 13.71
N ASP A 141 -19.23 8.83 12.84
CA ASP A 141 -20.36 8.03 12.36
C ASP A 141 -20.29 7.71 10.85
N VAL A 142 -19.09 7.46 10.31
CA VAL A 142 -18.96 7.08 8.88
C VAL A 142 -18.51 5.64 8.70
N VAL A 143 -18.98 5.04 7.60
CA VAL A 143 -18.57 3.74 7.10
C VAL A 143 -18.20 3.86 5.63
N LEU A 144 -17.31 2.97 5.19
CA LEU A 144 -16.86 2.91 3.80
C LEU A 144 -17.63 1.83 3.05
N ASP A 145 -18.25 2.22 1.95
CA ASP A 145 -18.89 1.32 1.01
C ASP A 145 -17.94 1.01 -0.14
N LEU A 146 -17.54 -0.25 -0.26
CA LEU A 146 -16.73 -0.75 -1.36
C LEU A 146 -17.63 -1.03 -2.59
N ALA A 147 -17.27 -0.48 -3.75
CA ALA A 147 -18.04 -0.64 -4.99
C ALA A 147 -17.14 -0.65 -6.24
N GLY A 148 -17.74 -0.97 -7.40
CA GLY A 148 -17.08 -0.85 -8.71
C GLY A 148 -15.83 -1.74 -8.88
N ILE A 149 -15.81 -2.89 -8.19
CA ILE A 149 -14.62 -3.74 -8.12
C ILE A 149 -14.41 -4.46 -9.44
N THR A 150 -13.18 -4.40 -9.95
CA THR A 150 -12.75 -5.07 -11.19
C THR A 150 -11.47 -5.85 -10.92
N TYR A 151 -11.47 -7.13 -11.32
CA TYR A 151 -10.29 -8.01 -11.24
C TYR A 151 -9.70 -8.16 -12.63
N SER A 152 -8.58 -7.50 -12.89
CA SER A 152 -7.94 -7.48 -14.20
C SER A 152 -6.96 -8.63 -14.39
N ASN A 153 -6.32 -9.10 -13.32
CA ASN A 153 -5.35 -10.19 -13.34
C ASN A 153 -5.44 -11.01 -12.05
N SER A 154 -4.98 -12.26 -12.10
CA SER A 154 -4.80 -13.08 -10.91
C SER A 154 -3.42 -12.88 -10.32
N LEU A 155 -3.35 -12.55 -9.03
CA LEU A 155 -2.11 -12.54 -8.28
C LEU A 155 -1.80 -13.96 -7.80
N ILE A 156 -0.66 -14.49 -8.27
CA ILE A 156 -0.21 -15.86 -8.01
C ILE A 156 1.01 -15.78 -7.10
N TYR A 157 1.02 -16.58 -6.03
CA TYR A 157 2.18 -16.68 -5.17
C TYR A 157 3.27 -17.54 -5.81
N SER A 158 4.50 -17.04 -5.81
CA SER A 158 5.70 -17.81 -6.11
C SER A 158 6.74 -17.55 -5.02
N PRO A 159 7.15 -18.57 -4.24
CA PRO A 159 8.08 -18.38 -3.13
C PRO A 159 9.48 -17.97 -3.62
N ASP A 160 9.84 -18.32 -4.86
CA ASP A 160 11.15 -18.02 -5.45
C ASP A 160 11.29 -16.56 -5.92
N VAL A 161 10.18 -15.80 -5.93
CA VAL A 161 10.13 -14.45 -6.47
C VAL A 161 9.72 -13.48 -5.37
N ALA A 162 10.69 -12.73 -4.86
CA ALA A 162 10.41 -11.62 -3.96
C ALA A 162 9.56 -10.56 -4.69
N SER A 163 8.34 -10.39 -4.21
CA SER A 163 7.37 -9.43 -4.73
C SER A 163 6.77 -8.63 -3.59
N THR A 164 6.45 -7.37 -3.86
CA THR A 164 5.77 -6.46 -2.94
C THR A 164 4.40 -6.15 -3.50
N VAL A 165 3.36 -6.38 -2.70
CA VAL A 165 2.00 -5.93 -3.01
C VAL A 165 1.87 -4.48 -2.60
N ARG A 166 1.40 -3.65 -3.52
CA ARG A 166 1.20 -2.23 -3.35
C ARG A 166 -0.27 -1.87 -3.50
N THR A 167 -0.78 -1.15 -2.51
CA THR A 167 -2.14 -0.64 -2.41
C THR A 167 -2.09 0.88 -2.53
N ASP A 168 -2.61 1.41 -3.64
CA ASP A 168 -2.72 2.85 -3.87
C ASP A 168 -4.16 3.26 -3.67
N ILE A 169 -4.37 4.36 -2.95
CA ILE A 169 -5.67 4.95 -2.64
C ILE A 169 -5.61 6.43 -2.97
N THR A 170 -6.41 6.82 -3.94
CA THR A 170 -6.50 8.20 -4.43
C THR A 170 -7.78 8.82 -3.90
N LEU A 171 -7.68 10.04 -3.36
CA LEU A 171 -8.85 10.86 -3.07
C LEU A 171 -9.36 11.45 -4.39
N ASN A 172 -10.64 11.22 -4.68
CA ASN A 172 -11.27 11.76 -5.88
C ASN A 172 -11.62 13.24 -5.70
N ALA A 173 -11.79 13.96 -6.81
CA ALA A 173 -12.11 15.39 -6.76
C ALA A 173 -13.47 15.65 -6.11
N SER A 174 -13.60 16.82 -5.47
CA SER A 174 -14.85 17.25 -4.85
C SER A 174 -15.99 17.28 -5.87
N GLY A 175 -17.11 16.61 -5.56
CA GLY A 175 -18.29 16.52 -6.43
C GLY A 175 -18.34 15.24 -7.27
N GLU A 176 -17.29 14.41 -7.26
CA GLU A 176 -17.37 13.07 -7.84
C GLU A 176 -18.29 12.15 -7.02
N LYS A 177 -18.84 11.13 -7.70
CA LYS A 177 -19.80 10.20 -7.10
C LYS A 177 -19.21 9.39 -5.95
N TYR A 178 -17.91 9.06 -6.03
CA TYR A 178 -17.21 8.23 -5.07
C TYR A 178 -16.08 9.04 -4.46
N ALA A 179 -15.81 8.83 -3.17
CA ALA A 179 -14.80 9.58 -2.44
C ALA A 179 -13.37 9.12 -2.77
N TYR A 180 -13.17 7.82 -2.97
CA TYR A 180 -11.84 7.28 -3.23
C TYR A 180 -11.85 6.28 -4.38
N THR A 181 -10.72 6.18 -5.05
CA THR A 181 -10.39 5.09 -5.97
C THR A 181 -9.20 4.33 -5.42
N PHE A 182 -9.19 3.00 -5.55
CA PHE A 182 -8.05 2.19 -5.14
C PHE A 182 -7.55 1.29 -6.27
N THR A 183 -6.26 0.98 -6.22
CA THR A 183 -5.61 -0.01 -7.08
C THR A 183 -4.69 -0.90 -6.26
N ILE A 184 -4.91 -2.22 -6.35
CA ILE A 184 -4.00 -3.24 -5.84
C ILE A 184 -3.15 -3.76 -6.98
N SER A 185 -1.86 -3.80 -6.75
CA SER A 185 -0.85 -4.20 -7.73
C SER A 185 0.32 -4.89 -7.04
N SER A 186 1.24 -5.47 -7.79
CA SER A 186 2.51 -5.93 -7.26
C SER A 186 3.65 -5.57 -8.19
N TYR A 187 4.86 -5.61 -7.66
CA TYR A 187 6.08 -5.47 -8.44
C TYR A 187 7.18 -6.30 -7.81
N THR A 188 8.10 -6.76 -8.65
CA THR A 188 9.34 -7.41 -8.23
C THR A 188 10.50 -6.42 -8.31
N THR A 189 11.63 -6.73 -7.69
CA THR A 189 12.82 -5.88 -7.78
C THR A 189 13.27 -5.73 -9.25
N GLY A 190 13.18 -4.51 -9.78
CA GLY A 190 13.48 -4.22 -11.20
C GLY A 190 12.38 -4.60 -12.20
N GLY A 191 11.24 -5.12 -11.72
CA GLY A 191 10.08 -5.47 -12.53
C GLY A 191 9.13 -4.30 -12.75
N LYS A 192 8.25 -4.44 -13.75
CA LYS A 192 7.13 -3.50 -13.95
C LYS A 192 6.02 -3.79 -12.94
N ARG A 193 5.35 -2.72 -12.51
CA ARG A 193 4.15 -2.80 -11.69
C ARG A 193 3.01 -3.46 -12.47
N GLN A 194 2.37 -4.47 -11.88
CA GLN A 194 1.25 -5.20 -12.46
C GLN A 194 -0.03 -4.98 -11.61
N PRO A 195 -1.11 -4.41 -12.16
CA PRO A 195 -2.38 -4.26 -11.45
C PRO A 195 -3.19 -5.56 -11.44
N TYR A 196 -3.91 -5.81 -10.35
CA TYR A 196 -4.76 -6.99 -10.16
C TYR A 196 -6.21 -6.64 -9.86
N CYS A 197 -6.43 -5.65 -9.01
CA CYS A 197 -7.76 -5.28 -8.53
C CYS A 197 -7.86 -3.76 -8.47
N THR A 198 -8.98 -3.23 -8.95
CA THR A 198 -9.32 -1.81 -8.82
C THR A 198 -10.74 -1.68 -8.30
N GLY A 199 -11.06 -0.56 -7.68
CA GLY A 199 -12.42 -0.24 -7.31
C GLY A 199 -12.51 1.13 -6.67
N VAL A 200 -13.64 1.40 -6.04
CA VAL A 200 -13.93 2.71 -5.44
C VAL A 200 -14.52 2.55 -4.05
N PHE A 201 -14.29 3.55 -3.21
CA PHE A 201 -14.98 3.70 -1.94
C PHE A 201 -15.90 4.90 -1.96
N ASP A 202 -17.04 4.71 -1.32
CA ASP A 202 -17.98 5.77 -0.99
C ASP A 202 -18.05 5.94 0.53
N VAL A 203 -18.25 7.16 1.00
CA VAL A 203 -18.34 7.46 2.44
C VAL A 203 -19.81 7.64 2.79
N ARG A 204 -20.32 6.81 3.70
CA ARG A 204 -21.74 6.80 4.09
C ARG A 204 -21.88 6.95 5.60
N GLY A 205 -23.03 7.46 6.04
CA GLY A 205 -23.37 7.48 7.45
C GLY A 205 -23.63 6.06 7.97
N SER A 206 -23.08 5.73 9.13
CA SER A 206 -23.27 4.40 9.76
C SER A 206 -24.75 4.14 10.03
N SER A 207 -25.47 5.13 10.55
CA SER A 207 -26.92 5.07 10.79
C SER A 207 -27.74 4.79 9.53
N GLU A 208 -27.39 5.41 8.40
CA GLU A 208 -28.03 5.18 7.10
C GLU A 208 -27.84 3.72 6.65
N ARG A 209 -26.61 3.20 6.74
CA ARG A 209 -26.29 1.82 6.34
C ARG A 209 -26.88 0.80 7.29
N ALA A 210 -26.84 1.03 8.59
CA ALA A 210 -27.48 0.20 9.59
C ALA A 210 -28.99 0.08 9.35
N SER A 211 -29.66 1.18 8.98
CA SER A 211 -31.09 1.19 8.64
C SER A 211 -31.38 0.33 7.40
N LYS A 212 -30.56 0.46 6.35
CA LYS A 212 -30.67 -0.36 5.13
C LYS A 212 -30.46 -1.85 5.40
N LEU A 213 -29.44 -2.19 6.20
CA LEU A 213 -29.17 -3.57 6.60
C LEU A 213 -30.30 -4.14 7.48
N THR A 214 -30.83 -3.34 8.39
CA THR A 214 -31.99 -3.73 9.23
C THR A 214 -33.21 -4.01 8.37
N LEU A 215 -33.50 -3.17 7.38
CA LEU A 215 -34.60 -3.42 6.44
C LEU A 215 -34.39 -4.73 5.67
N ALA A 216 -33.18 -4.96 5.15
CA ALA A 216 -32.84 -6.20 4.44
C ALA A 216 -32.92 -7.44 5.35
N SER A 217 -32.59 -7.30 6.65
CA SER A 217 -32.54 -8.40 7.61
C SER A 217 -33.90 -9.12 7.73
N THR A 218 -35.01 -8.39 7.69
CA THR A 218 -36.35 -8.96 7.77
C THR A 218 -36.66 -9.89 6.59
N MET A 219 -36.29 -9.47 5.38
CA MET A 219 -36.46 -10.27 4.17
C MET A 219 -35.57 -11.52 4.19
N VAL A 220 -34.31 -11.36 4.65
CA VAL A 220 -33.36 -12.47 4.78
C VAL A 220 -33.84 -13.48 5.83
N GLN A 221 -34.31 -13.02 6.99
CA GLN A 221 -34.86 -13.89 8.03
C GLN A 221 -36.07 -14.68 7.55
N ARG A 222 -37.00 -14.04 6.84
CA ARG A 222 -38.16 -14.73 6.26
C ARG A 222 -37.74 -15.82 5.27
N ARG A 223 -36.80 -15.52 4.36
CA ARG A 223 -36.27 -16.49 3.39
C ARG A 223 -35.54 -17.64 4.07
N ARG A 224 -34.71 -17.33 5.08
CA ARG A 224 -34.03 -18.33 5.90
C ARG A 224 -35.03 -19.28 6.55
N GLN A 225 -36.09 -18.76 7.17
CA GLN A 225 -37.10 -19.63 7.80
C GLN A 225 -37.83 -20.50 6.78
N ALA A 226 -38.10 -19.98 5.58
CA ALA A 226 -38.73 -20.75 4.52
C ALA A 226 -37.86 -21.95 4.08
N VAL A 227 -36.54 -21.76 3.95
CA VAL A 227 -35.60 -22.85 3.68
C VAL A 227 -35.59 -23.84 4.85
N LEU A 228 -35.41 -23.37 6.08
CA LEU A 228 -35.32 -24.25 7.26
C LEU A 228 -36.60 -25.05 7.55
N ASN A 229 -37.77 -24.53 7.15
CA ASN A 229 -39.05 -25.23 7.30
C ASN A 229 -39.35 -26.18 6.13
N SER A 230 -38.55 -26.17 5.07
CA SER A 230 -38.74 -27.08 3.94
C SER A 230 -38.35 -28.50 4.32
N CYS A 231 -39.23 -29.46 4.07
CA CYS A 231 -38.89 -30.88 4.22
C CYS A 231 -37.82 -31.37 3.23
N ALA A 232 -37.49 -30.57 2.22
CA ALA A 232 -36.46 -30.84 1.22
C ALA A 232 -35.14 -30.12 1.50
N ALA A 233 -35.02 -29.41 2.63
CA ALA A 233 -33.79 -28.69 2.94
C ALA A 233 -32.64 -29.65 3.26
N GLU A 234 -31.49 -29.44 2.63
CA GLU A 234 -30.27 -30.19 2.89
C GLU A 234 -29.29 -29.34 3.69
N ILE A 235 -28.77 -29.89 4.79
CA ILE A 235 -27.80 -29.20 5.64
C ILE A 235 -26.42 -29.82 5.43
N PHE A 236 -25.49 -29.02 4.93
CA PHE A 236 -24.08 -29.37 4.82
C PHE A 236 -23.32 -28.73 5.98
N TYR A 237 -22.71 -29.56 6.82
CA TYR A 237 -21.79 -29.12 7.86
C TYR A 237 -20.41 -28.79 7.29
N THR A 238 -19.58 -28.09 8.06
CA THR A 238 -18.25 -27.61 7.66
C THR A 238 -17.44 -28.63 6.85
N CYS A 239 -17.18 -29.83 7.38
CA CYS A 239 -16.36 -30.83 6.68
C CYS A 239 -16.97 -31.23 5.33
N THR A 240 -18.26 -31.54 5.29
CA THR A 240 -18.93 -31.90 4.03
C THR A 240 -18.85 -30.77 3.01
N ALA A 241 -19.08 -29.53 3.44
CA ALA A 241 -19.04 -28.38 2.54
C ALA A 241 -17.63 -28.12 2.00
N TYR A 242 -16.61 -28.03 2.85
CA TYR A 242 -15.25 -27.71 2.39
C TYR A 242 -14.55 -28.89 1.71
N ASP A 243 -14.68 -30.09 2.27
CA ASP A 243 -13.88 -31.25 1.85
C ASP A 243 -14.51 -32.00 0.67
N LEU A 244 -15.84 -31.92 0.47
CA LEU A 244 -16.55 -32.66 -0.58
C LEU A 244 -17.24 -31.78 -1.63
N VAL A 245 -17.83 -30.65 -1.22
CA VAL A 245 -18.59 -29.79 -2.13
C VAL A 245 -17.67 -28.75 -2.77
N PHE A 246 -17.04 -27.90 -1.97
CA PHE A 246 -16.19 -26.81 -2.44
C PHE A 246 -14.89 -27.31 -3.05
N SER A 247 -14.29 -28.37 -2.50
CA SER A 247 -13.03 -28.97 -2.98
C SER A 247 -13.03 -29.34 -4.47
N ARG A 248 -14.21 -29.50 -5.08
CA ARG A 248 -14.36 -29.71 -6.53
C ARG A 248 -13.92 -28.53 -7.38
N ILE A 249 -13.96 -27.32 -6.83
CA ILE A 249 -13.62 -26.06 -7.50
C ILE A 249 -12.48 -25.36 -6.76
N VAL A 250 -12.60 -25.24 -5.45
CA VAL A 250 -11.66 -24.54 -4.58
C VAL A 250 -11.31 -25.39 -3.37
N ALA A 251 -10.04 -25.72 -3.23
CA ALA A 251 -9.48 -26.31 -2.03
C ALA A 251 -9.07 -25.18 -1.07
N TYR A 252 -9.89 -25.00 -0.02
CA TYR A 252 -9.61 -24.09 1.08
C TYR A 252 -8.81 -24.79 2.17
N SER A 253 -7.77 -24.15 2.66
CA SER A 253 -7.07 -24.58 3.88
C SER A 253 -7.92 -24.31 5.13
N PRO A 254 -7.58 -24.91 6.29
CA PRO A 254 -8.35 -24.77 7.52
C PRO A 254 -8.57 -23.33 8.00
N ILE A 255 -7.67 -22.39 7.69
CA ILE A 255 -7.82 -20.97 8.07
C ILE A 255 -9.05 -20.30 7.42
N PHE A 256 -9.56 -20.87 6.32
CA PHE A 256 -10.76 -20.39 5.64
C PHE A 256 -12.04 -21.13 6.05
N HIS A 257 -11.95 -22.17 6.90
CA HIS A 257 -13.08 -23.00 7.32
C HIS A 257 -13.91 -22.34 8.43
N SER A 258 -14.44 -21.15 8.16
CA SER A 258 -15.22 -20.36 9.13
C SER A 258 -16.70 -20.70 9.14
N MET A 259 -17.21 -21.31 8.06
CA MET A 259 -18.62 -21.69 7.95
C MET A 259 -18.94 -22.90 8.82
N LYS A 260 -19.98 -22.79 9.68
CA LYS A 260 -20.46 -23.90 10.52
C LYS A 260 -21.37 -24.88 9.78
N SER A 261 -22.30 -24.33 9.00
CA SER A 261 -23.25 -25.10 8.21
C SER A 261 -23.90 -24.21 7.14
N ILE A 262 -24.31 -24.80 6.04
CA ILE A 262 -25.17 -24.19 5.03
C ILE A 262 -26.41 -25.05 4.81
N ALA A 263 -27.58 -24.42 4.76
CA ALA A 263 -28.83 -25.05 4.38
C ALA A 263 -29.20 -24.58 2.97
N ILE A 264 -29.46 -25.52 2.06
CA ILE A 264 -29.94 -25.25 0.70
C ILE A 264 -31.29 -25.89 0.45
#